data_AF-A0A9X8YP42-F1
#
_entry.id   AF-A0A9X8YP42-F1
#
_cell.length_a   1.000
_cell.length_b   1.000
_cell.length_c   1.000
_cell.angle_alpha   90.00
_cell.angle_beta   90.00
_cell.angle_gamma   90.00
#
_symmetry.space_group_name_H-M   'P 1'
#
loop_
_entity.id
_entity.type
_entity.pdbx_description
1 polymer ?
#
loop_
_entity_poly.entity_id
_entity_poly.type
_entity_poly.pdbx_seq_one_letter_code
_entity_poly.pdbx_strand_id
1 'polypeptide(L)'
;DLMLALREGEQALPPLRSNYADIVRRLTARDAEASRRLWRETLQDVRPTLLFGEVQDDRVQELEMTLPPAEERRLLTLCRERGLTLNTVMQGIWALQLASCCGHQDVVFGSPVSGRFGQIEGVEEHVGLFSNTLPVRVRLQHDRSLTEQLTELQHRQIELLEHDDLGLGEI
;
A
#
# COMPACT_ATOMS: atom_id res chain seq x y z
N ASP A 1 23.97 5.46 1.92
CA ASP A 1 23.70 6.25 3.14
C ASP A 1 24.45 7.57 3.04
N LEU A 2 23.73 8.68 2.83
CA LEU A 2 24.35 10.00 2.64
C LEU A 2 24.98 10.54 3.94
N MET A 3 24.43 10.17 5.10
CA MET A 3 24.95 10.62 6.40
C MET A 3 26.26 9.91 6.74
N LEU A 4 26.36 8.62 6.39
CA LEU A 4 27.62 7.87 6.52
C LEU A 4 28.71 8.43 5.59
N ALA A 5 28.38 8.64 4.31
CA ALA A 5 29.32 9.20 3.34
C ALA A 5 29.81 10.61 3.73
N LEU A 6 28.94 11.43 4.32
CA LEU A 6 29.30 12.76 4.82
C LEU A 6 30.28 12.70 6.01
N ARG A 7 30.17 11.69 6.87
CA ARG A 7 30.99 11.55 8.10
C ARG A 7 32.30 10.81 7.86
N GLU A 8 32.29 9.78 7.02
CA GLU A 8 33.39 8.81 6.87
C GLU A 8 33.93 8.72 5.44
N GLY A 9 33.35 9.45 4.49
CA GLY A 9 33.69 9.42 3.07
C GLY A 9 33.00 8.28 2.31
N GLU A 10 32.98 8.37 0.98
CA GLU A 10 32.30 7.39 0.11
C GLU A 10 32.83 5.96 0.25
N GLN A 11 34.09 5.82 0.67
CA GLN A 11 34.78 4.53 0.81
C GLN A 11 34.23 3.69 1.97
N ALA A 12 33.49 4.33 2.89
CA ALA A 12 32.80 3.66 3.99
C ALA A 12 31.46 3.03 3.56
N LEU A 13 31.00 3.29 2.33
CA LEU A 13 29.76 2.71 1.82
C LEU A 13 29.95 1.23 1.46
N PRO A 14 29.01 0.35 1.84
CA PRO A 14 29.06 -1.05 1.42
C PRO A 14 28.88 -1.15 -0.11
N PRO A 15 29.55 -2.11 -0.77
CA PRO A 15 29.37 -2.33 -2.21
C PRO A 15 27.95 -2.82 -2.50
N LEU A 16 27.39 -2.37 -3.63
CA LEU A 16 26.09 -2.87 -4.11
C LEU A 16 26.22 -4.34 -4.55
N ARG A 17 25.31 -5.19 -4.09
CA ARG A 17 25.31 -6.63 -4.38
C ARG A 17 24.71 -7.00 -5.74
N SER A 18 23.95 -6.09 -6.34
CA SER A 18 23.33 -6.26 -7.65
C SER A 18 23.23 -4.90 -8.35
N ASN A 19 22.75 -4.89 -9.60
CA ASN A 19 22.38 -3.65 -10.28
C ASN A 19 20.85 -3.57 -10.43
N TYR A 20 20.34 -2.35 -10.64
CA TYR A 20 18.92 -2.08 -10.79
C TYR A 20 18.26 -2.90 -11.91
N ALA A 21 18.91 -3.05 -13.07
CA ALA A 21 18.37 -3.77 -14.22
C ALA A 21 18.17 -5.27 -13.94
N ASP A 22 19.02 -5.87 -13.11
CA ASP A 22 18.87 -7.28 -12.68
C ASP A 22 17.68 -7.45 -11.75
N ILE A 23 17.46 -6.49 -10.84
CA ILE A 23 16.31 -6.49 -9.94
C ILE A 23 15.02 -6.36 -10.75
N VAL A 24 14.94 -5.37 -11.65
CA VAL A 24 13.76 -5.17 -12.50
C VAL A 24 13.47 -6.42 -13.34
N ARG A 25 14.48 -7.02 -13.98
CA ARG A 25 14.30 -8.26 -14.76
C ARG A 25 13.69 -9.38 -13.93
N ARG A 26 14.11 -9.55 -12.67
CA ARG A 26 13.56 -10.56 -11.75
C ARG A 26 12.14 -10.21 -11.29
N LEU A 27 11.85 -8.93 -11.05
CA LEU A 27 10.50 -8.46 -10.72
C LEU A 27 9.52 -8.73 -11.86
N THR A 28 9.93 -8.48 -13.12
CA THR A 28 9.09 -8.67 -14.32
C THR A 28 9.00 -10.12 -14.80
N ALA A 29 9.77 -11.04 -14.23
CA ALA A 29 9.76 -12.45 -14.61
C ALA A 29 8.59 -13.25 -14.01
N ARG A 30 7.73 -12.60 -13.21
CA ARG A 30 6.54 -13.22 -12.60
C ARG A 30 5.45 -13.49 -13.64
N ASP A 31 4.53 -14.38 -13.29
CA ASP A 31 3.39 -14.71 -14.13
C ASP A 31 2.36 -13.57 -14.14
N ALA A 32 2.56 -12.62 -15.04
CA ALA A 32 1.67 -11.48 -15.23
C ALA A 32 0.22 -11.89 -15.52
N GLU A 33 -0.02 -13.06 -16.13
CA GLU A 33 -1.38 -13.52 -16.43
C GLU A 33 -2.09 -14.06 -15.18
N ALA A 34 -1.34 -14.69 -14.26
CA ALA A 34 -1.86 -15.01 -12.94
C ALA A 34 -2.23 -13.74 -12.15
N SER A 35 -1.35 -12.73 -12.15
CA SER A 35 -1.63 -11.43 -11.51
C SER A 35 -2.87 -10.77 -12.10
N ARG A 36 -3.02 -10.74 -13.44
CA ARG A 36 -4.21 -10.17 -14.11
C ARG A 36 -5.50 -10.88 -13.73
N ARG A 37 -5.50 -12.22 -13.63
CA ARG A 37 -6.69 -12.97 -13.21
C ARG A 37 -7.09 -12.62 -11.79
N LEU A 38 -6.14 -12.61 -10.85
CA LEU A 38 -6.41 -12.28 -9.45
C LEU A 38 -6.95 -10.86 -9.30
N TRP A 39 -6.36 -9.88 -9.99
CA TRP A 39 -6.83 -8.50 -9.96
C TRP A 39 -8.24 -8.34 -10.55
N ARG A 40 -8.52 -9.02 -11.66
CA ARG A 40 -9.86 -9.05 -12.27
C ARG A 40 -10.92 -9.61 -11.31
N GLU A 41 -10.60 -10.69 -10.61
CA GLU A 41 -11.49 -11.28 -9.59
C GLU A 41 -11.68 -10.33 -8.39
N THR A 42 -10.60 -9.70 -7.93
CA THR A 42 -10.62 -8.74 -6.80
C THR A 42 -11.51 -7.54 -7.07
N LEU A 43 -11.41 -6.99 -8.29
CA LEU A 43 -12.10 -5.77 -8.70
C LEU A 43 -13.42 -6.06 -9.43
N GLN A 44 -13.86 -7.32 -9.46
CA GLN A 44 -15.10 -7.68 -10.13
C GLN A 44 -16.30 -6.92 -9.54
N ASP A 45 -17.10 -6.29 -10.39
CA ASP A 45 -18.28 -5.51 -10.01
C ASP A 45 -17.98 -4.34 -9.07
N VAL A 46 -16.74 -3.85 -9.04
CA VAL A 46 -16.38 -2.67 -8.26
C VAL A 46 -17.12 -1.44 -8.78
N ARG A 47 -17.58 -0.60 -7.86
CA ARG A 47 -18.15 0.71 -8.19
C ARG A 47 -17.11 1.79 -7.91
N PRO A 48 -17.01 2.82 -8.77
CA PRO A 48 -16.14 3.95 -8.51
C PRO A 48 -16.48 4.61 -7.18
N THR A 49 -15.47 4.92 -6.38
CA THR A 49 -15.65 5.73 -5.15
C THR A 49 -15.57 7.20 -5.51
N LEU A 50 -16.73 7.80 -5.81
CA LEU A 50 -16.86 9.20 -6.20
C LEU A 50 -17.27 10.04 -4.99
N LEU A 51 -16.38 10.90 -4.52
CA LEU A 51 -16.64 11.82 -3.40
C LEU A 51 -17.09 13.20 -3.87
N PHE A 52 -16.52 13.64 -4.99
CA PHE A 52 -16.69 14.98 -5.53
C PHE A 52 -17.00 14.88 -7.02
N GLY A 53 -17.68 15.89 -7.56
CA GLY A 53 -17.88 16.02 -9.00
C GLY A 53 -16.59 16.41 -9.73
N GLU A 54 -16.72 17.00 -10.92
CA GLU A 54 -15.56 17.52 -11.65
C GLU A 54 -14.82 18.57 -10.83
N VAL A 55 -13.53 18.30 -10.58
CA VAL A 55 -12.63 19.24 -9.92
C VAL A 55 -12.20 20.29 -10.94
N GLN A 56 -12.57 21.54 -10.69
CA GLN A 56 -12.23 22.66 -11.58
C GLN A 56 -10.90 23.36 -11.22
N ASP A 57 -10.32 23.04 -10.07
CA ASP A 57 -9.06 23.62 -9.55
C ASP A 57 -8.07 22.49 -9.25
N ASP A 58 -6.93 22.47 -9.95
CA ASP A 58 -5.88 21.46 -9.84
C ASP A 58 -4.83 21.78 -8.75
N ARG A 59 -5.02 22.87 -8.00
CA ARG A 59 -4.11 23.27 -6.94
C ARG A 59 -4.07 22.23 -5.82
N VAL A 60 -2.89 21.67 -5.61
CA VAL A 60 -2.59 20.80 -4.48
C VAL A 60 -2.43 21.65 -3.22
N GLN A 61 -3.13 21.26 -2.14
CA GLN A 61 -2.95 21.80 -0.80
C GLN A 61 -2.51 20.67 0.12
N GLU A 62 -1.57 20.98 1.02
CA GLU A 62 -1.08 20.04 2.02
C GLU A 62 -1.72 20.37 3.37
N LEU A 63 -2.31 19.34 4.00
CA LEU A 63 -2.84 19.42 5.35
C LEU A 63 -2.18 18.33 6.18
N GLU A 64 -1.48 18.73 7.23
CA GLU A 64 -0.86 17.82 8.18
C GLU A 64 -1.71 17.71 9.44
N MET A 65 -1.94 16.47 9.90
CA MET A 65 -2.59 16.18 11.16
C MET A 65 -1.74 15.19 11.94
N THR A 66 -1.43 15.52 13.19
CA THR A 66 -0.63 14.66 14.06
C THR A 66 -1.52 14.07 15.15
N LEU A 67 -1.49 12.74 15.32
CA LEU A 67 -2.07 12.11 16.49
C LEU A 67 -1.26 12.48 17.73
N PRO A 68 -1.89 12.88 18.85
CA PRO A 68 -1.12 13.11 20.06
C PRO A 68 -0.48 11.80 20.56
N PRO A 69 0.67 11.85 21.25
CA PRO A 69 1.47 10.66 21.55
C PRO A 69 0.73 9.61 22.41
N ALA A 70 -0.28 10.01 23.19
CA ALA A 70 -1.06 9.07 23.99
C ALA A 70 -1.95 8.19 23.10
N GLU A 71 -2.63 8.80 22.13
CA GLU A 71 -3.49 8.16 21.14
C GLU A 71 -2.67 7.28 20.20
N GLU A 72 -1.53 7.76 19.71
CA GLU A 72 -0.60 6.97 18.90
C GLU A 72 -0.17 5.69 19.64
N ARG A 73 0.27 5.81 20.90
CA ARG A 73 0.66 4.64 21.70
C ARG A 73 -0.48 3.66 21.90
N ARG A 74 -1.70 4.15 22.16
CA ARG A 74 -2.89 3.30 22.29
C ARG A 74 -3.20 2.57 20.99
N LEU A 75 -3.10 3.26 19.85
CA LEU A 75 -3.33 2.69 18.53
C LEU A 75 -2.29 1.62 18.20
N LEU A 76 -1.01 1.89 18.46
CA LEU A 76 0.07 0.92 18.25
C LEU A 76 -0.05 -0.30 19.17
N THR A 77 -0.46 -0.12 20.42
CA THR A 77 -0.75 -1.24 21.33
C THR A 77 -1.90 -2.09 20.81
N LEU A 78 -3.00 -1.47 20.37
CA LEU A 78 -4.14 -2.17 19.76
C LEU A 78 -3.70 -2.98 18.53
N CYS A 79 -2.89 -2.38 17.65
CA CYS A 79 -2.34 -3.05 16.48
C CYS A 79 -1.60 -4.34 16.88
N ARG A 80 -0.71 -4.27 17.88
CA ARG A 80 0.04 -5.42 18.38
C ARG A 80 -0.87 -6.49 18.99
N GLU A 81 -1.82 -6.10 19.84
CA GLU A 81 -2.75 -7.02 20.50
C GLU A 81 -3.65 -7.77 19.51
N ARG A 82 -3.93 -7.16 18.35
CA ARG A 82 -4.79 -7.73 17.30
C ARG A 82 -4.02 -8.32 16.13
N GLY A 83 -2.68 -8.27 16.12
CA GLY A 83 -1.87 -8.72 14.99
C GLY A 83 -2.07 -7.91 13.71
N LEU A 84 -2.48 -6.65 13.83
CA LEU A 84 -2.71 -5.74 12.71
C LEU A 84 -1.53 -4.79 12.52
N THR A 85 -1.24 -4.41 11.28
CA THR A 85 -0.32 -3.32 10.97
C THR A 85 -1.03 -1.96 11.11
N LEU A 86 -0.26 -0.90 11.42
CA LEU A 86 -0.80 0.45 11.43
C LEU A 86 -1.38 0.84 10.07
N ASN A 87 -0.73 0.43 8.96
CA ASN A 87 -1.22 0.69 7.61
C ASN A 87 -2.63 0.12 7.40
N THR A 88 -2.86 -1.15 7.75
CA THR A 88 -4.18 -1.78 7.66
C THR A 88 -5.25 -1.00 8.42
N VAL A 89 -4.92 -0.57 9.65
CA VAL A 89 -5.86 0.20 10.48
C VAL A 89 -6.17 1.55 9.85
N MET A 90 -5.15 2.26 9.33
CA MET A 90 -5.34 3.55 8.66
C MET A 90 -6.16 3.41 7.37
N GLN A 91 -5.94 2.37 6.58
CA GLN A 91 -6.76 2.08 5.39
C GLN A 91 -8.21 1.74 5.76
N GLY A 92 -8.43 1.06 6.88
CA GLY A 92 -9.77 0.81 7.41
C GLY A 92 -10.50 2.08 7.83
N ILE A 93 -9.81 2.98 8.54
CA ILE A 93 -10.32 4.31 8.91
C ILE A 93 -10.66 5.10 7.63
N TRP A 94 -9.77 5.07 6.63
CA TRP A 94 -9.99 5.72 5.35
C TRP A 94 -11.20 5.14 4.61
N ALA A 95 -11.34 3.82 4.55
CA ALA A 95 -12.49 3.16 3.95
C ALA A 95 -13.81 3.54 4.62
N LEU A 96 -13.85 3.59 5.95
CA LEU A 96 -15.01 4.05 6.71
C LEU A 96 -15.37 5.51 6.37
N GLN A 97 -14.37 6.38 6.27
CA GLN A 97 -14.57 7.77 5.91
C GLN A 97 -15.12 7.92 4.49
N LEU A 98 -14.54 7.19 3.52
CA LEU A 98 -15.01 7.18 2.14
C LEU A 98 -16.46 6.68 2.04
N ALA A 99 -16.77 5.56 2.70
CA ALA A 99 -18.10 4.96 2.70
C ALA A 99 -19.17 5.90 3.28
N SER A 100 -18.81 6.63 4.35
CA SER A 100 -19.66 7.67 4.94
C SER A 100 -19.92 8.81 3.96
N CYS A 101 -18.91 9.23 3.20
CA CYS A 101 -19.04 10.32 2.23
C CYS A 101 -19.78 9.93 0.94
N CYS A 102 -19.55 8.73 0.40
CA CYS A 102 -20.18 8.29 -0.86
C CYS A 102 -21.53 7.59 -0.67
N GLY A 103 -21.90 7.24 0.57
CA GLY A 103 -23.19 6.61 0.89
C GLY A 103 -23.30 5.14 0.52
N HIS A 104 -22.19 4.45 0.22
CA HIS A 104 -22.16 3.00 -0.01
C HIS A 104 -20.99 2.31 0.70
N GLN A 105 -21.11 0.99 0.89
CA GLN A 105 -20.22 0.22 1.75
C GLN A 105 -19.07 -0.48 1.01
N ASP A 106 -19.10 -0.53 -0.33
CA ASP A 106 -18.05 -1.11 -1.17
C ASP A 106 -17.20 0.00 -1.80
N VAL A 107 -16.06 0.34 -1.19
CA VAL A 107 -15.19 1.44 -1.61
C VAL A 107 -13.87 0.92 -2.17
N VAL A 108 -13.27 1.68 -3.09
CA VAL A 108 -11.98 1.40 -3.69
C VAL A 108 -11.13 2.67 -3.75
N PHE A 109 -9.86 2.55 -3.40
CA PHE A 109 -8.88 3.63 -3.44
C PHE A 109 -7.48 3.09 -3.75
N GLY A 110 -6.58 3.94 -4.24
CA GLY A 110 -5.19 3.57 -4.47
C GLY A 110 -4.37 3.61 -3.17
N SER A 111 -3.52 2.61 -2.94
CA SER A 111 -2.49 2.63 -1.89
C SER A 111 -1.11 2.54 -2.53
N PRO A 112 -0.22 3.51 -2.30
CA PRO A 112 1.16 3.39 -2.76
C PRO A 112 1.84 2.26 -1.98
N VAL A 113 2.62 1.46 -2.70
CA VAL A 113 3.46 0.39 -2.18
C VAL A 113 4.89 0.61 -2.66
N SER A 114 5.88 0.13 -1.90
CA SER A 114 7.28 0.28 -2.27
C SER A 114 7.64 -0.46 -3.57
N GLY A 115 6.85 -1.48 -3.94
CA GLY A 115 7.11 -2.42 -5.04
C GLY A 115 8.41 -3.22 -4.88
N ARG A 116 8.89 -3.31 -3.63
CA ARG A 116 10.03 -4.12 -3.23
C ARG A 116 9.59 -5.44 -2.60
N PHE A 117 8.31 -5.78 -2.79
CA PHE A 117 7.75 -7.01 -2.25
C PHE A 117 8.28 -8.20 -3.05
N GLY A 118 8.67 -9.27 -2.34
CA GLY A 118 9.34 -10.44 -2.91
C GLY A 118 10.77 -10.59 -2.43
N GLN A 119 11.23 -11.84 -2.30
CA GLN A 119 12.56 -12.19 -1.77
C GLN A 119 13.68 -11.94 -2.80
N ILE A 120 13.75 -10.73 -3.36
CA ILE A 120 14.85 -10.35 -4.26
C ILE A 120 15.97 -9.78 -3.40
N GLU A 121 17.06 -10.53 -3.29
CA GLU A 121 18.24 -10.09 -2.56
C GLU A 121 18.74 -8.74 -3.10
N GLY A 122 19.00 -7.81 -2.19
CA GLY A 122 19.51 -6.48 -2.49
C GLY A 122 18.45 -5.48 -2.96
N VAL A 123 17.16 -5.85 -3.04
CA VAL A 123 16.11 -4.90 -3.47
C VAL A 123 16.04 -3.70 -2.54
N GLU A 124 16.11 -3.88 -1.23
CA GLU A 124 16.05 -2.78 -0.24
C GLU A 124 17.26 -1.83 -0.29
N GLU A 125 18.38 -2.28 -0.86
CA GLU A 125 19.63 -1.51 -0.92
C GLU A 125 19.68 -0.56 -2.13
N HIS A 126 18.73 -0.66 -3.05
CA HIS A 126 18.76 0.05 -4.32
C HIS A 126 17.94 1.34 -4.35
N VAL A 127 18.54 2.39 -4.90
CA VAL A 127 17.80 3.57 -5.37
C VAL A 127 17.28 3.29 -6.78
N GLY A 128 15.99 3.50 -7.02
CA GLY A 128 15.35 3.28 -8.31
C GLY A 128 13.83 3.35 -8.23
N LEU A 129 13.18 3.35 -9.40
CA LEU A 129 11.72 3.31 -9.48
C LEU A 129 11.25 1.88 -9.23
N PHE A 130 10.78 1.64 -8.01
CA PHE A 130 10.11 0.41 -7.60
C PHE A 130 8.66 0.67 -7.18
N SER A 131 8.34 1.91 -6.78
CA SER A 131 7.02 2.24 -6.26
C SER A 131 5.91 1.88 -7.24
N ASN A 132 4.86 1.28 -6.71
CA ASN A 132 3.63 0.99 -7.44
C ASN A 132 2.43 1.52 -6.65
N THR A 133 1.27 1.63 -7.27
CA THR A 133 0.01 1.93 -6.57
C THR A 133 -0.96 0.80 -6.83
N LEU A 134 -1.40 0.13 -5.77
CA LEU A 134 -2.33 -0.98 -5.87
C LEU A 134 -3.73 -0.53 -5.40
N PRO A 135 -4.80 -0.99 -6.07
CA PRO A 135 -6.14 -0.72 -5.59
C PRO A 135 -6.43 -1.53 -4.32
N VAL A 136 -6.96 -0.85 -3.31
CA VAL A 136 -7.48 -1.44 -2.09
C VAL A 136 -8.99 -1.32 -2.14
N ARG A 137 -9.66 -2.47 -2.21
CA ARG A 137 -11.13 -2.55 -2.17
C ARG A 137 -11.58 -3.04 -0.80
N VAL A 138 -12.51 -2.33 -0.18
CA VAL A 138 -13.05 -2.66 1.13
C VAL A 138 -14.57 -2.71 1.04
N ARG A 139 -15.16 -3.85 1.43
CA ARG A 139 -16.60 -4.05 1.56
C ARG A 139 -16.98 -4.09 3.03
N LEU A 140 -17.47 -2.97 3.55
CA LEU A 140 -17.84 -2.83 4.95
C LEU A 140 -19.15 -3.56 5.25
N GLN A 141 -19.15 -4.35 6.32
CA GLN A 141 -20.30 -5.13 6.78
C GLN A 141 -20.66 -4.70 8.21
N HIS A 142 -21.86 -4.15 8.38
CA HIS A 142 -22.29 -3.55 9.66
C HIS A 142 -22.60 -4.58 10.74
N ASP A 143 -22.89 -5.81 10.34
CA ASP A 143 -23.18 -6.96 11.20
C ASP A 143 -21.90 -7.69 11.66
N ARG A 144 -20.72 -7.31 11.16
CA ARG A 144 -19.43 -7.90 11.53
C ARG A 144 -18.58 -6.95 12.37
N SER A 145 -17.70 -7.54 13.17
CA SER A 145 -16.70 -6.80 13.92
C SER A 145 -15.74 -6.05 12.97
N LEU A 146 -15.41 -4.80 13.30
CA LEU A 146 -14.42 -4.05 12.55
C LEU A 146 -13.06 -4.76 12.57
N THR A 147 -12.66 -5.31 13.72
CA THR A 147 -11.39 -6.04 13.86
C THR A 147 -11.32 -7.24 12.92
N GLU A 148 -12.42 -7.98 12.75
CA GLU A 148 -12.46 -9.12 11.83
C GLU A 148 -12.28 -8.68 10.37
N GLN A 149 -12.96 -7.58 10.00
CA GLN A 149 -12.84 -7.00 8.66
C GLN A 149 -11.44 -6.45 8.39
N LEU A 150 -10.77 -5.86 9.38
CA LEU A 150 -9.38 -5.40 9.24
C LEU A 150 -8.39 -6.56 9.12
N THR A 151 -8.61 -7.66 9.84
CA THR A 151 -7.79 -8.87 9.68
C THR A 151 -7.92 -9.44 8.28
N GLU A 152 -9.16 -9.52 7.75
CA GLU A 152 -9.42 -9.96 6.39
C GLU A 152 -8.77 -9.02 5.35
N LEU A 153 -8.90 -7.71 5.55
CA LEU A 153 -8.25 -6.70 4.71
C LEU A 153 -6.72 -6.85 4.70
N GLN A 154 -6.10 -7.13 5.85
CA GLN A 154 -4.66 -7.34 5.93
C GLN A 154 -4.23 -8.60 5.17
N HIS A 155 -4.92 -9.72 5.38
CA HIS A 155 -4.62 -10.97 4.68
C HIS A 155 -4.75 -10.80 3.17
N ARG A 156 -5.83 -10.14 2.72
CA ARG A 156 -6.05 -9.89 1.29
C ARG A 156 -4.97 -9.00 0.69
N GLN A 157 -4.52 -7.99 1.42
CA GLN A 157 -3.42 -7.14 0.93
C GLN A 157 -2.10 -7.88 0.84
N ILE A 158 -1.77 -8.75 1.80
CA ILE A 158 -0.55 -9.56 1.73
C ILE A 158 -0.58 -10.45 0.49
N GLU A 159 -1.72 -11.08 0.19
CA GLU A 159 -1.90 -11.88 -1.03
C GLU A 159 -1.74 -11.02 -2.29
N LEU A 160 -2.37 -9.84 -2.36
CA LEU A 160 -2.29 -8.95 -3.53
C LEU A 160 -0.89 -8.33 -3.72
N LEU A 161 -0.12 -8.16 -2.66
CA LEU A 161 1.27 -7.68 -2.72
C LEU A 161 2.19 -8.67 -3.44
N GLU A 162 1.89 -9.99 -3.42
CA GLU A 162 2.63 -10.97 -4.23
C GLU A 162 2.47 -10.73 -5.75
N HIS A 163 1.43 -9.98 -6.12
CA HIS A 163 1.03 -9.61 -7.48
C HIS A 163 1.20 -8.11 -7.76
N ASP A 164 2.18 -7.48 -7.12
CA ASP A 164 2.57 -6.08 -7.33
C ASP A 164 3.41 -5.84 -8.61
N ASP A 165 3.56 -6.87 -9.45
CA ASP A 165 4.31 -6.87 -10.71
C ASP A 165 3.58 -6.13 -11.85
N LEU A 166 2.27 -5.92 -11.73
CA LEU A 166 1.47 -5.13 -12.67
C LEU A 166 1.39 -3.67 -12.23
N GLY A 167 1.63 -2.74 -13.16
CA GLY A 167 1.34 -1.33 -12.90
C GLY A 167 -0.16 -1.06 -12.80
N LEU A 168 -0.56 0.00 -12.09
CA LEU A 168 -1.98 0.37 -11.93
C LEU A 168 -2.75 0.48 -13.26
N GLY A 169 -2.10 0.88 -14.36
CA GLY A 169 -2.73 0.97 -15.68
C GLY A 169 -3.00 -0.37 -16.37
N GLU A 170 -2.41 -1.46 -15.87
CA GLU A 170 -2.61 -2.83 -16.38
C GLU A 170 -3.59 -3.65 -15.52
N ILE A 171 -3.89 -3.16 -14.31
CA ILE A 171 -4.89 -3.71 -13.38
C ILE A 171 -6.30 -3.32 -13.84
#